data_AF-E3FEU8-F1
#
_entry.id   AF-E3FEU8-F1
#
_cell.length_a   1.000
_cell.length_b   1.000
_cell.length_c   1.000
_cell.angle_alpha   90.00
_cell.angle_beta   90.00
_cell.angle_gamma   90.00
#
_symmetry.space_group_name_H-M   'P 1'
#
loop_
_entity.id
_entity.type
_entity.pdbx_description
1 polymer ?
#
loop_
_entity_poly.entity_id
_entity_poly.type
_entity_poly.pdbx_seq_one_letter_code
_entity_poly.pdbx_strand_id
1 'polypeptide(L)'
;MMTSAGRRGFTFLEVLIVVAMTGVLAAIGIPKLLRAEARAKASEAITQLKSLHASLIVQPVKPTSIHVAGFAPPRGNRYSYHLGTPCTSWEVRSARWAIVNETDDCIGVDTYARPGLPELFTPIDLSAAQWNEKALLNGVTTSPGFFGSELNWDYIAAAAGDRDHRLSDAADTWGITSAEGLVNSPCQEDPEPFQVVSGEPFSIIEDTQCDF
;
A
#
# COMPACT_ATOMS: atom_id res chain seq x y z
N MET A 1 -53.72 -32.63 -22.64
CA MET A 1 -54.06 -31.25 -23.05
C MET A 1 -52.88 -30.35 -22.70
N MET A 2 -52.16 -29.82 -23.69
CA MET A 2 -51.06 -28.87 -23.48
C MET A 2 -51.59 -27.48 -23.83
N THR A 3 -51.81 -26.64 -22.82
CA THR A 3 -52.20 -25.24 -23.00
C THR A 3 -50.98 -24.46 -23.48
N SER A 4 -50.95 -24.03 -24.75
CA SER A 4 -49.91 -23.12 -25.21
C SER A 4 -50.16 -21.73 -24.62
N ALA A 5 -49.43 -21.37 -23.58
CA ALA A 5 -49.34 -19.98 -23.14
C ALA A 5 -48.70 -19.17 -24.28
N GLY A 6 -49.44 -18.19 -24.83
CA GLY A 6 -48.98 -17.37 -25.94
C GLY A 6 -47.64 -16.70 -25.62
N ARG A 7 -46.62 -16.93 -26.47
CA ARG A 7 -45.32 -16.27 -26.36
C ARG A 7 -45.50 -14.80 -26.71
N ARG A 8 -45.55 -13.93 -25.70
CA ARG A 8 -45.47 -12.47 -25.89
C ARG A 8 -44.09 -12.13 -26.43
N GLY A 9 -44.04 -11.56 -27.64
CA GLY A 9 -42.81 -11.03 -28.22
C GLY A 9 -42.41 -9.72 -27.55
N PHE A 10 -41.11 -9.51 -27.38
CA PHE A 10 -40.53 -8.30 -26.80
C PHE A 10 -40.44 -7.21 -27.88
N THR A 11 -40.83 -5.97 -27.59
CA THR A 11 -40.80 -4.87 -28.57
C THR A 11 -39.43 -4.17 -28.59
N PHE A 12 -39.02 -3.63 -29.75
CA PHE A 12 -37.78 -2.86 -29.82
C PHE A 12 -37.79 -1.62 -28.90
N LEU A 13 -38.95 -1.01 -28.69
CA LEU A 13 -39.11 0.14 -27.80
C LEU A 13 -38.77 -0.21 -26.35
N GLU A 14 -39.19 -1.39 -25.89
CA GLU A 14 -38.87 -1.86 -24.54
C GLU A 14 -37.34 -2.06 -24.36
N VAL A 15 -36.60 -2.47 -25.41
CA VAL A 15 -35.14 -2.66 -25.30
C VAL A 15 -34.50 -1.27 -25.22
N LEU A 16 -34.94 -0.36 -26.09
CA LEU A 16 -34.36 0.97 -26.23
C LEU A 16 -34.44 1.79 -24.94
N ILE A 17 -35.58 1.77 -24.26
CA ILE A 17 -35.73 2.52 -22.99
C ILE A 17 -34.87 1.90 -21.89
N VAL A 18 -34.82 0.56 -21.80
CA VAL A 18 -33.98 -0.12 -20.79
C VAL A 18 -32.50 0.20 -21.02
N VAL A 19 -32.01 0.09 -22.26
CA VAL A 19 -30.62 0.41 -22.58
C VAL A 19 -30.31 1.88 -22.29
N ALA A 20 -31.20 2.81 -22.65
CA ALA A 20 -31.02 4.23 -22.37
C ALA A 20 -30.93 4.51 -20.85
N MET A 21 -31.82 3.93 -20.04
CA MET A 21 -31.78 4.11 -18.59
C MET A 21 -30.56 3.45 -17.95
N THR A 22 -30.20 2.22 -18.37
CA THR A 22 -28.98 1.55 -17.87
C THR A 22 -27.72 2.29 -18.27
N GLY A 23 -27.68 2.93 -19.45
CA GLY A 23 -26.56 3.77 -19.90
C GLY A 23 -26.34 4.98 -18.99
N VAL A 24 -27.41 5.70 -18.62
CA VAL A 24 -27.33 6.84 -17.69
C VAL A 24 -26.86 6.38 -16.30
N LEU A 25 -27.39 5.27 -15.79
CA LEU A 25 -26.97 4.72 -14.50
C LEU A 25 -25.50 4.27 -14.50
N ALA A 26 -25.06 3.59 -15.56
CA ALA A 26 -23.68 3.13 -15.70
C ALA A 26 -22.69 4.30 -15.79
N ALA A 27 -23.04 5.36 -16.53
CA ALA A 27 -22.21 6.55 -16.69
C ALA A 27 -21.86 7.23 -15.35
N ILE A 28 -22.79 7.22 -14.38
CA ILE A 28 -22.56 7.79 -13.04
C ILE A 28 -21.96 6.73 -12.09
N GLY A 29 -22.42 5.48 -12.19
CA GLY A 29 -22.06 4.41 -11.26
C GLY A 29 -20.61 3.92 -11.40
N ILE A 30 -20.15 3.70 -12.63
CA ILE A 30 -18.80 3.17 -12.91
C ILE A 30 -17.68 4.04 -12.33
N PRO A 31 -17.61 5.36 -12.59
CA PRO A 31 -16.51 6.18 -12.05
C PRO A 31 -16.53 6.25 -10.52
N LYS A 32 -17.71 6.18 -9.90
CA LYS A 32 -17.84 6.16 -8.43
C LYS A 32 -17.31 4.86 -7.84
N LEU A 33 -17.61 3.72 -8.48
CA LEU A 33 -17.10 2.41 -8.06
C LEU A 33 -15.57 2.36 -8.15
N LEU A 34 -15.00 2.79 -9.29
CA LEU A 34 -13.55 2.79 -9.50
C LEU A 34 -12.80 3.62 -8.44
N ARG A 35 -13.34 4.80 -8.08
CA ARG A 35 -12.76 5.63 -7.01
C ARG A 35 -12.88 4.99 -5.62
N ALA A 36 -13.98 4.27 -5.36
CA ALA A 36 -14.16 3.57 -4.09
C ALA A 36 -13.18 2.39 -3.96
N GLU A 37 -12.96 1.63 -5.04
CA GLU A 37 -11.98 0.54 -5.08
C GLU A 37 -10.55 1.07 -4.87
N ALA A 38 -10.18 2.14 -5.56
CA ALA A 38 -8.91 2.83 -5.40
C ALA A 38 -8.64 3.25 -3.94
N ARG A 39 -9.63 3.87 -3.29
CA ARG A 39 -9.54 4.26 -1.87
C ARG A 39 -9.46 3.07 -0.93
N ALA A 40 -10.19 1.99 -1.21
CA ALA A 40 -10.15 0.77 -0.42
C ALA A 40 -8.75 0.12 -0.48
N LYS A 41 -8.12 0.08 -1.66
CA LYS A 41 -6.74 -0.37 -1.85
C LYS A 41 -5.77 0.48 -1.02
N ALA A 42 -5.78 1.80 -1.17
CA ALA A 42 -4.91 2.69 -0.38
C ALA A 42 -5.15 2.56 1.14
N SER A 43 -6.40 2.39 1.57
CA SER A 43 -6.74 2.19 2.97
C SER A 43 -6.15 0.90 3.56
N GLU A 44 -5.94 -0.14 2.76
CA GLU A 44 -5.25 -1.36 3.18
C GLU A 44 -3.81 -1.04 3.61
N ALA A 45 -3.05 -0.37 2.75
CA ALA A 45 -1.67 0.04 3.03
C ALA A 45 -1.59 0.91 4.30
N ILE A 46 -2.41 1.97 4.37
CA ILE A 46 -2.44 2.92 5.50
C ILE A 46 -2.79 2.20 6.82
N THR A 47 -3.78 1.31 6.81
CA THR A 47 -4.20 0.59 8.02
C THR A 47 -3.11 -0.34 8.54
N GLN A 48 -2.46 -1.08 7.63
CA GLN A 48 -1.40 -2.00 8.01
C GLN A 48 -0.14 -1.26 8.47
N LEU A 49 0.21 -0.13 7.85
CA LEU A 49 1.31 0.73 8.33
C LEU A 49 1.06 1.27 9.75
N LYS A 50 -0.17 1.69 10.06
CA LYS A 50 -0.54 2.09 11.43
C LYS A 50 -0.42 0.94 12.42
N SER A 51 -0.83 -0.27 12.02
CA SER A 51 -0.67 -1.47 12.84
C SER A 51 0.80 -1.81 13.08
N LEU A 52 1.64 -1.64 12.06
CA LEU A 52 3.09 -1.82 12.17
C LEU A 52 3.68 -0.80 13.15
N HIS A 53 3.34 0.48 13.00
CA HIS A 53 3.80 1.52 13.92
C HIS A 53 3.42 1.24 15.37
N ALA A 54 2.15 0.90 15.63
CA ALA A 54 1.69 0.55 16.97
C ALA A 54 2.48 -0.62 17.59
N SER A 55 2.91 -1.57 16.77
CA SER A 55 3.69 -2.74 17.20
C SER A 55 5.18 -2.45 17.40
N LEU A 56 5.71 -1.45 16.68
CA LEU A 56 7.10 -1.02 16.78
C LEU A 56 7.34 -0.10 17.97
N ILE A 57 6.46 0.86 18.25
CA ILE A 57 6.66 1.82 19.36
C ILE A 57 6.65 1.18 20.74
N VAL A 58 6.06 -0.02 20.88
CA VAL A 58 6.06 -0.77 22.14
C VAL A 58 7.35 -1.57 22.35
N GLN A 59 8.21 -1.68 21.32
CA GLN A 59 9.45 -2.42 21.43
C GLN A 59 10.48 -1.62 22.24
N PRO A 60 10.99 -2.15 23.37
CA PRO A 60 11.98 -1.45 24.18
C PRO A 60 13.37 -1.44 23.55
N VAL A 61 13.64 -2.39 22.64
CA VAL A 61 14.90 -2.57 21.94
C VAL A 61 14.62 -2.57 20.44
N LYS A 62 15.55 -2.00 19.67
CA LYS A 62 15.50 -2.01 18.20
C LYS A 62 15.33 -3.45 17.70
N PRO A 63 14.23 -3.76 16.99
CA PRO A 63 14.02 -5.10 16.46
C PRO A 63 14.97 -5.37 15.29
N THR A 64 15.25 -6.65 15.06
CA THR A 64 16.06 -7.13 13.93
C THR A 64 15.21 -7.65 12.78
N SER A 65 13.89 -7.70 12.94
CA SER A 65 12.94 -8.21 11.96
C SER A 65 11.65 -7.39 11.98
N ILE A 66 10.95 -7.40 10.85
CA ILE A 66 9.59 -6.87 10.71
C ILE A 66 8.55 -7.66 11.51
N HIS A 67 8.84 -8.92 11.88
CA HIS A 67 7.97 -9.79 12.66
C HIS A 67 8.01 -9.41 14.14
N VAL A 68 7.41 -8.26 14.47
CA VAL A 68 7.25 -7.79 15.84
C VAL A 68 5.90 -8.21 16.43
N ALA A 69 5.87 -8.38 17.74
CA ALA A 69 4.64 -8.74 18.44
C ALA A 69 3.53 -7.71 18.18
N GLY A 70 2.41 -8.17 17.61
CA GLY A 70 1.26 -7.33 17.27
C GLY A 70 1.13 -6.96 15.79
N PHE A 71 2.15 -7.23 14.97
CA PHE A 71 2.10 -6.98 13.53
C PHE A 71 2.17 -8.27 12.73
N ALA A 72 1.08 -8.59 12.03
CA ALA A 72 1.03 -9.65 11.04
C ALA A 72 -0.08 -9.31 10.03
N PRO A 73 0.27 -8.78 8.85
CA PRO A 73 -0.73 -8.47 7.83
C PRO A 73 -1.53 -9.72 7.46
N PRO A 74 -2.87 -9.63 7.32
CA PRO A 74 -3.69 -10.78 7.00
C PRO A 74 -3.30 -11.38 5.65
N ARG A 75 -3.62 -12.65 5.45
CA ARG A 75 -3.54 -13.30 4.14
C ARG A 75 -4.46 -12.57 3.15
N GLY A 76 -4.03 -12.49 1.89
CA GLY A 76 -4.68 -11.71 0.84
C GLY A 76 -4.16 -10.28 0.71
N ASN A 77 -3.05 -9.91 1.37
CA ASN A 77 -2.47 -8.58 1.24
C ASN A 77 -2.00 -8.33 -0.20
N ARG A 78 -2.31 -7.13 -0.71
CA ARG A 78 -1.88 -6.63 -2.03
C ARG A 78 -0.56 -5.89 -1.96
N TYR A 79 -0.29 -5.26 -0.82
CA TYR A 79 0.91 -4.47 -0.58
C TYR A 79 2.00 -5.34 0.05
N SER A 80 3.23 -5.12 -0.37
CA SER A 80 4.42 -5.54 0.37
C SER A 80 4.78 -4.48 1.41
N TYR A 81 5.28 -4.92 2.57
CA TYR A 81 5.67 -4.04 3.67
C TYR A 81 7.18 -4.11 3.87
N HIS A 82 7.81 -2.96 4.08
CA HIS A 82 9.26 -2.78 4.00
C HIS A 82 9.78 -2.06 5.23
N LEU A 83 10.77 -2.66 5.90
CA LEU A 83 11.63 -2.02 6.91
C LEU A 83 13.11 -2.11 6.50
N GLY A 84 13.36 -2.25 5.19
CA GLY A 84 14.68 -2.21 4.57
C GLY A 84 14.56 -2.04 3.06
N THR A 85 15.49 -1.29 2.47
CA THR A 85 15.58 -1.13 1.00
C THR A 85 17.05 -1.21 0.54
N PRO A 86 17.41 -2.19 -0.32
CA PRO A 86 16.60 -3.35 -0.69
C PRO A 86 16.34 -4.27 0.51
N CYS A 87 15.25 -5.04 0.47
CA CYS A 87 15.00 -6.09 1.46
C CYS A 87 16.12 -7.13 1.42
N THR A 88 16.65 -7.48 2.58
CA THR A 88 17.64 -8.54 2.75
C THR A 88 16.99 -9.92 2.89
N SER A 89 15.79 -9.99 3.48
CA SER A 89 14.99 -11.21 3.62
C SER A 89 13.52 -10.85 3.77
N TRP A 90 12.61 -11.67 3.24
CA TRP A 90 11.18 -11.38 3.33
C TRP A 90 10.32 -12.60 3.60
N GLU A 91 9.17 -12.35 4.22
CA GLU A 91 8.13 -13.36 4.39
C GLU A 91 7.56 -13.73 3.02
N VAL A 92 7.74 -14.98 2.61
CA VAL A 92 7.26 -15.50 1.33
C VAL A 92 5.82 -15.97 1.47
N ARG A 93 4.91 -15.42 0.66
CA ARG A 93 3.46 -15.70 0.69
C ARG A 93 2.91 -16.32 -0.59
N SER A 94 3.73 -17.07 -1.32
CA SER A 94 3.34 -17.72 -2.59
C SER A 94 2.63 -19.08 -2.44
N ALA A 95 2.58 -19.63 -1.22
CA ALA A 95 1.87 -20.87 -0.92
C ALA A 95 0.71 -20.64 0.08
N ARG A 96 -0.09 -21.70 0.30
CA ARG A 96 -1.18 -21.72 1.28
C ARG A 96 -0.73 -21.30 2.69
N TRP A 97 0.50 -21.64 3.05
CA TRP A 97 1.15 -21.19 4.28
C TRP A 97 2.28 -20.24 3.92
N ALA A 98 2.45 -19.20 4.74
CA ALA A 98 3.54 -18.27 4.57
C ALA A 98 4.81 -18.87 5.18
N ILE A 99 5.95 -18.53 4.59
CA ILE A 99 7.28 -18.91 5.10
C ILE A 99 7.87 -17.64 5.72
N VAL A 100 8.11 -17.71 7.03
CA VAL A 100 8.65 -16.62 7.84
C VAL A 100 10.07 -16.99 8.26
N ASN A 101 11.00 -16.04 8.17
CA ASN A 101 12.33 -16.16 8.74
C ASN A 101 12.54 -15.13 9.87
N GLU A 102 13.42 -15.45 10.81
CA GLU A 102 13.71 -14.60 11.98
C GLU A 102 14.40 -13.27 11.65
N THR A 103 14.92 -13.13 10.42
CA THR A 103 15.66 -11.96 9.93
C THR A 103 14.93 -11.23 8.81
N ASP A 104 13.65 -11.53 8.57
CA ASP A 104 12.90 -10.83 7.53
C ASP A 104 12.81 -9.34 7.88
N ASP A 105 13.22 -8.47 6.96
CA ASP A 105 13.04 -7.03 7.03
C ASP A 105 11.83 -6.57 6.20
N CYS A 106 11.24 -7.47 5.42
CA CYS A 106 10.07 -7.18 4.62
C CYS A 106 9.01 -8.31 4.67
N ILE A 107 7.77 -7.97 4.30
CA ILE A 107 6.68 -8.92 4.11
C ILE A 107 6.22 -8.83 2.67
N GLY A 108 6.26 -9.96 1.96
CA GLY A 108 5.85 -10.04 0.57
C GLY A 108 4.33 -9.92 0.37
N VAL A 109 3.94 -9.72 -0.88
CA VAL A 109 2.54 -9.78 -1.35
C VAL A 109 2.04 -11.21 -1.25
N ASP A 110 0.77 -11.41 -0.91
CA ASP A 110 0.15 -12.74 -0.94
C ASP A 110 -0.15 -13.18 -2.38
N THR A 111 0.87 -13.65 -3.08
CA THR A 111 0.77 -14.13 -4.46
C THR A 111 -0.02 -15.43 -4.56
N TYR A 112 -0.22 -16.17 -3.46
CA TYR A 112 -1.14 -17.32 -3.42
C TYR A 112 -2.61 -16.87 -3.57
N ALA A 113 -3.01 -15.82 -2.84
CA ALA A 113 -4.35 -15.26 -2.94
C ALA A 113 -4.53 -14.30 -4.14
N ARG A 114 -3.43 -13.69 -4.60
CA ARG A 114 -3.40 -12.71 -5.70
C ARG A 114 -2.38 -13.13 -6.77
N PRO A 115 -2.72 -14.14 -7.58
CA PRO A 115 -1.83 -14.56 -8.66
C PRO A 115 -1.63 -13.42 -9.67
N GLY A 116 -0.41 -13.27 -10.16
CA GLY A 116 -0.03 -12.26 -11.16
C GLY A 116 0.60 -10.99 -10.60
N LEU A 117 0.57 -10.78 -9.28
CA LEU A 117 1.38 -9.75 -8.62
C LEU A 117 2.81 -10.26 -8.37
N PRO A 118 3.82 -9.38 -8.36
CA PRO A 118 5.16 -9.76 -7.91
C PRO A 118 5.15 -10.12 -6.42
N GLU A 119 6.09 -10.96 -5.99
CA GLU A 119 6.23 -11.33 -4.57
C GLU A 119 6.61 -10.13 -3.69
N LEU A 120 7.35 -9.18 -4.26
CA LEU A 120 7.83 -7.98 -3.60
C LEU A 120 7.78 -6.81 -4.58
N PHE A 121 7.21 -5.69 -4.16
CA PHE A 121 7.32 -4.42 -4.88
C PHE A 121 8.53 -3.64 -4.38
N THR A 122 9.18 -2.89 -5.26
CA THR A 122 10.25 -1.98 -4.84
C THR A 122 9.64 -0.65 -4.41
N PRO A 123 9.73 -0.27 -3.11
CA PRO A 123 9.26 1.04 -2.67
C PRO A 123 10.10 2.13 -3.30
N ILE A 124 9.50 3.29 -3.50
CA ILE A 124 10.23 4.47 -3.92
C ILE A 124 10.58 5.29 -2.68
N ASP A 125 11.84 5.71 -2.60
CA ASP A 125 12.34 6.47 -1.47
C ASP A 125 11.95 7.96 -1.54
N LEU A 126 12.03 8.64 -0.39
CA LEU A 126 11.90 10.09 -0.35
C LEU A 126 13.04 10.75 -1.15
N SER A 127 12.76 11.84 -1.85
CA SER A 127 13.77 12.55 -2.64
C SER A 127 14.67 13.42 -1.76
N ALA A 128 14.13 13.95 -0.66
CA ALA A 128 14.87 14.66 0.39
C ALA A 128 14.13 14.58 1.72
N ALA A 129 14.88 14.73 2.82
CA ALA A 129 14.31 14.80 4.17
C ALA A 129 15.16 15.70 5.08
N GLN A 130 14.48 16.54 5.85
CA GLN A 130 15.02 17.34 6.94
C GLN A 130 14.39 16.86 8.25
N TRP A 131 15.06 15.91 8.88
CA TRP A 131 14.61 15.29 10.12
C TRP A 131 14.92 16.15 11.36
N ASN A 132 14.16 15.93 12.43
CA ASN A 132 14.46 16.49 13.74
C ASN A 132 15.83 16.00 14.28
N GLU A 133 16.36 16.69 15.30
CA GLU A 133 17.71 16.42 15.83
C GLU A 133 17.90 14.96 16.28
N LYS A 134 16.87 14.35 16.90
CA LYS A 134 16.91 12.95 17.34
C LYS A 134 17.12 12.00 16.17
N ALA A 135 16.31 12.14 15.13
CA ALA A 135 16.39 11.29 13.95
C ALA A 135 17.68 11.51 13.16
N LEU A 136 18.19 12.75 13.12
CA LEU A 136 19.50 13.05 12.56
C LEU A 136 20.64 12.35 13.31
N LEU A 137 20.60 12.35 14.66
CA LEU A 137 21.58 11.64 15.50
C LEU A 137 21.51 10.12 15.33
N ASN A 138 20.31 9.58 15.11
CA ASN A 138 20.10 8.17 14.83
C ASN A 138 20.47 7.79 13.37
N GLY A 139 20.75 8.77 12.51
CA GLY A 139 21.17 8.54 11.12
C GLY A 139 20.02 8.14 10.20
N VAL A 140 18.80 8.60 10.47
CA VAL A 140 17.62 8.34 9.63
C VAL A 140 17.84 8.91 8.23
N THR A 141 17.65 8.08 7.21
CA THR A 141 17.83 8.44 5.79
C THR A 141 16.48 8.76 5.13
N THR A 142 16.38 8.60 3.82
CA THR A 142 15.14 8.73 3.03
C THR A 142 14.50 7.40 2.66
N SER A 143 15.20 6.30 2.93
CA SER A 143 14.76 4.93 2.58
C SER A 143 14.22 4.21 3.82
N PRO A 144 13.29 3.25 3.64
CA PRO A 144 12.88 2.33 4.70
C PRO A 144 14.05 1.63 5.40
N GLY A 145 13.97 1.51 6.72
CA GLY A 145 15.07 1.02 7.54
C GLY A 145 14.85 1.20 9.03
N PHE A 146 15.64 0.48 9.82
CA PHE A 146 15.88 0.76 11.24
C PHE A 146 17.18 1.57 11.41
N PHE A 147 17.13 2.60 12.23
CA PHE A 147 18.21 3.56 12.44
C PHE A 147 18.55 3.68 13.93
N GLY A 148 19.77 4.14 14.22
CA GLY A 148 20.24 4.31 15.60
C GLY A 148 20.73 3.04 16.29
N SER A 149 20.85 3.15 17.61
CA SER A 149 21.39 2.14 18.54
C SER A 149 20.33 1.16 19.04
N GLU A 150 20.67 0.22 19.91
CA GLU A 150 19.71 -0.75 20.45
C GLU A 150 18.59 -0.12 21.29
N LEU A 151 18.91 0.90 22.10
CA LEU A 151 17.95 1.52 23.05
C LEU A 151 17.46 2.90 22.61
N ASN A 152 18.13 3.52 21.65
CA ASN A 152 17.70 4.76 21.02
C ASN A 152 17.73 4.56 19.52
N TRP A 153 16.54 4.36 18.95
CA TRP A 153 16.36 4.03 17.55
C TRP A 153 15.16 4.78 16.98
N ASP A 154 15.15 4.83 15.66
CA ASP A 154 14.06 5.32 14.83
C ASP A 154 13.89 4.40 13.63
N TYR A 155 12.79 4.52 12.91
CA TYR A 155 12.56 3.72 11.72
C TYR A 155 11.75 4.47 10.68
N ILE A 156 11.92 4.08 9.43
CA ILE A 156 11.02 4.39 8.32
C ILE A 156 10.51 3.05 7.80
N ALA A 157 9.19 2.91 7.70
CA ALA A 157 8.57 1.77 7.04
C ALA A 157 7.83 2.24 5.79
N ALA A 158 7.80 1.39 4.77
CA ALA A 158 7.01 1.64 3.57
C ALA A 158 6.05 0.49 3.27
N ALA A 159 4.94 0.81 2.63
CA ALA A 159 4.09 -0.15 1.94
C ALA A 159 4.17 0.15 0.45
N ALA A 160 4.58 -0.84 -0.34
CA ALA A 160 4.70 -0.74 -1.77
C ALA A 160 3.76 -1.73 -2.45
N GLY A 161 3.04 -1.24 -3.44
CA GLY A 161 2.12 -2.05 -4.24
C GLY A 161 1.68 -1.26 -5.45
N ASP A 162 1.03 -1.94 -6.38
CA ASP A 162 0.38 -1.29 -7.51
C ASP A 162 -1.06 -0.91 -7.06
N ARG A 163 -1.70 0.14 -7.60
CA ARG A 163 -3.14 0.46 -7.42
C ARG A 163 -3.97 0.30 -8.70
N ASP A 164 -3.39 0.47 -9.88
CA ASP A 164 -4.07 0.60 -11.17
C ASP A 164 -3.94 -0.63 -12.12
N HIS A 165 -3.30 -1.70 -11.66
CA HIS A 165 -2.98 -2.94 -12.37
C HIS A 165 -1.91 -2.81 -13.45
N ARG A 166 -1.04 -1.81 -13.34
CA ARG A 166 0.19 -1.71 -14.12
C ARG A 166 1.35 -2.14 -13.24
N LEU A 167 2.18 -3.03 -13.79
CA LEU A 167 3.37 -3.58 -13.11
C LEU A 167 4.66 -3.12 -13.79
N SER A 168 4.54 -2.32 -14.85
CA SER A 168 5.66 -1.79 -15.63
C SER A 168 6.13 -0.43 -15.14
N ASP A 169 5.32 0.23 -14.33
CA ASP A 169 5.55 1.53 -13.70
C ASP A 169 6.02 1.37 -12.26
N ALA A 170 6.30 2.51 -11.65
CA ALA A 170 6.80 2.60 -10.29
C ALA A 170 5.68 2.26 -9.30
N ALA A 171 5.98 1.49 -8.25
CA ALA A 171 4.97 1.08 -7.28
C ALA A 171 4.44 2.28 -6.47
N ASP A 172 3.13 2.34 -6.25
CA ASP A 172 2.56 3.23 -5.26
C ASP A 172 3.17 2.92 -3.89
N THR A 173 3.68 3.98 -3.26
CA THR A 173 4.44 3.85 -2.02
C THR A 173 3.86 4.76 -0.97
N TRP A 174 3.48 4.17 0.17
CA TRP A 174 3.14 4.89 1.40
C TRP A 174 4.24 4.71 2.41
N GLY A 175 4.56 5.76 3.15
CA GLY A 175 5.53 5.74 4.24
C GLY A 175 4.84 5.93 5.60
N ILE A 176 5.46 5.40 6.65
CA ILE A 176 5.22 5.79 8.04
C ILE A 176 6.58 5.81 8.76
N THR A 177 6.76 6.73 9.69
CA THR A 177 8.04 6.90 10.38
C THR A 177 7.83 7.12 11.87
N SER A 178 8.85 6.82 12.68
CA SER A 178 8.90 7.29 14.08
C SER A 178 9.48 8.69 14.21
N ALA A 179 10.17 9.17 13.18
CA ALA A 179 10.80 10.49 13.13
C ALA A 179 9.80 11.58 12.71
N GLU A 180 10.16 12.82 12.98
CA GLU A 180 9.41 14.00 12.54
C GLU A 180 10.32 14.88 11.69
N GLY A 181 9.76 15.53 10.69
CA GLY A 181 10.57 16.34 9.78
C GLY A 181 9.78 16.92 8.62
N LEU A 182 10.51 17.61 7.76
CA LEU A 182 10.03 18.09 6.47
C LEU A 182 10.59 17.18 5.39
N VAL A 183 9.75 16.58 4.57
CA VAL A 183 10.18 15.62 3.54
C VAL A 183 9.65 15.99 2.16
N ASN A 184 10.35 15.53 1.15
CA ASN A 184 10.00 15.71 -0.26
C ASN A 184 9.73 14.35 -0.88
N SER A 185 8.65 14.27 -1.64
CA SER A 185 8.36 13.15 -2.52
C SER A 185 9.01 13.38 -3.90
N PRO A 186 9.39 12.32 -4.63
CA PRO A 186 9.87 12.46 -6.01
C PRO A 186 8.80 12.96 -7.01
N CYS A 187 7.51 12.91 -6.64
CA CYS A 187 6.36 13.07 -7.55
C CYS A 187 5.39 14.17 -7.14
N GLN A 188 5.90 15.31 -6.67
CA GLN A 188 5.07 16.48 -6.40
C GLN A 188 5.27 17.53 -7.50
N GLU A 189 4.17 18.00 -8.10
CA GLU A 189 4.19 19.08 -9.11
C GLU A 189 4.78 20.39 -8.56
N ASP A 190 4.65 20.62 -7.25
CA ASP A 190 5.34 21.65 -6.48
C ASP A 190 6.14 20.97 -5.35
N PRO A 191 7.49 21.01 -5.35
CA PRO A 191 8.32 20.30 -4.38
C PRO A 191 8.39 21.04 -3.03
N GLU A 192 7.27 21.61 -2.59
CA GLU A 192 7.17 22.18 -1.24
C GLU A 192 7.23 21.02 -0.24
N PRO A 193 8.20 21.03 0.69
CA PRO A 193 8.33 19.97 1.65
C PRO A 193 7.09 19.91 2.55
N PHE A 194 6.55 18.71 2.77
CA PHE A 194 5.43 18.52 3.67
C PHE A 194 5.92 18.00 5.03
N GLN A 195 5.20 18.37 6.08
CA GLN A 195 5.51 17.92 7.43
C GLN A 195 5.05 16.48 7.61
N VAL A 196 5.97 15.62 8.05
CA VAL A 196 5.68 14.28 8.55
C VAL A 196 5.78 14.28 10.06
N VAL A 197 4.82 13.61 10.68
CA VAL A 197 4.75 13.41 12.12
C VAL A 197 4.83 11.92 12.43
N SER A 198 5.34 11.61 13.61
CA SER A 198 5.50 10.23 14.06
C SER A 198 4.16 9.49 14.03
N GLY A 199 4.12 8.33 13.39
CA GLY A 199 2.95 7.46 13.37
C GLY A 199 1.82 7.84 12.42
N GLU A 200 1.96 8.92 11.65
CA GLU A 200 1.02 9.27 10.60
C GLU A 200 1.50 8.75 9.24
N PRO A 201 0.74 7.86 8.57
CA PRO A 201 1.08 7.46 7.21
C PRO A 201 0.97 8.62 6.23
N PHE A 202 1.93 8.71 5.32
CA PHE A 202 1.96 9.70 4.25
C PHE A 202 2.15 9.01 2.89
N SER A 203 1.67 9.64 1.83
CA SER A 203 1.92 9.16 0.46
C SER A 203 3.32 9.61 0.04
N ILE A 204 4.18 8.67 -0.34
CA ILE A 204 5.46 8.98 -0.98
C ILE A 204 5.20 9.14 -2.48
N ILE A 205 4.56 8.18 -3.12
CA ILE A 205 4.14 8.28 -4.52
C ILE A 205 2.77 7.65 -4.67
N GLU A 206 1.89 8.38 -5.36
CA GLU A 206 0.71 7.83 -6.01
C GLU A 206 0.99 7.95 -7.51
N ASP A 207 1.11 6.83 -8.22
CA ASP A 207 1.51 6.76 -9.63
C ASP A 207 0.61 7.63 -10.56
N THR A 208 -0.66 7.82 -10.20
CA THR A 208 -1.59 8.70 -10.92
C THR A 208 -1.22 10.20 -10.87
N GLN A 209 -0.23 10.57 -10.05
CA GLN A 209 0.36 11.91 -9.97
C GLN A 209 1.68 12.00 -10.77
N CYS A 210 2.19 10.88 -11.29
CA CYS A 210 3.53 10.75 -11.84
C CYS A 210 3.55 9.83 -13.07
N ASP A 211 3.42 10.39 -14.27
CA ASP A 211 3.61 9.63 -15.52
C ASP A 211 5.10 9.23 -15.64
N PHE A 212 5.43 7.96 -15.36
CA PHE A 212 6.71 7.33 -15.74
C PHE A 212 6.51 6.28 -16.84
#